data_AF-A0A350CGV5-F1
#
_entry.id   AF-A0A350CGV5-F1
#
_cell.length_a   1.000
_cell.length_b   1.000
_cell.length_c   1.000
_cell.angle_alpha   90.00
_cell.angle_beta   90.00
_cell.angle_gamma   90.00
#
_symmetry.space_group_name_H-M   'P 1'
#
loop_
_entity.id
_entity.type
_entity.pdbx_description
1 polymer ?
#
loop_
_entity_poly.entity_id
_entity_poly.type
_entity_poly.pdbx_seq_one_letter_code
_entity_poly.pdbx_strand_id
1 'polypeptide(L)'
;MSAASAEPRAERRQVKKAIGPRLRIVFFGVLALLAMIAANSLYLAGVTFLEFWTKRTFQDYFYQWMFLVHIVLGLLIVTPFLVFGVIHMRNTKDRKIRRTVMIGYALFGVCIVVLTTGFLLFRSFVDLKQPTVRSIVYWLHVAGPLAGGWLYWMHRLVGPKIRWRSGLVWAAVAAASAAGMVWWQSTDPREWNVAGPQEGEQYYFPSLARTSTGNFIAAKTLQMDSYCQKCHQDAHDDWVASAHHFSSFNNPAYLASVAETREVSLKRDGNVQGSRFCAGCHDPVPFFSGAFDDPKFDMLNHPTSQAGITCTVCHAITHVNSNLGNADYTIEEPEHYPFASSDNAVLQWINNQLVKAKPSFHKKTFLKPLHKSAEFCGACHKVHLPFALNHYKEWLRGQNHYDSWLLSGVSGHGARSFYYPETAQTDCNGCHMALKESDDFGARILDDSGKLKTHDHFFPSANS
;
A
#
# COMPACT_ATOMS: atom_id res chain seq x y z
N MET A 1 -46.14 2.68 -83.18
CA MET A 1 -44.97 2.14 -82.46
C MET A 1 -44.40 3.25 -81.58
N SER A 2 -44.74 3.26 -80.30
CA SER A 2 -44.20 4.23 -79.33
C SER A 2 -43.13 3.52 -78.51
N ALA A 3 -41.89 3.94 -78.65
CA ALA A 3 -40.75 3.39 -77.92
C ALA A 3 -40.75 3.97 -76.50
N ALA A 4 -41.14 3.14 -75.53
CA ALA A 4 -41.02 3.48 -74.12
C ALA A 4 -39.53 3.50 -73.72
N SER A 5 -39.06 4.66 -73.28
CA SER A 5 -37.74 4.85 -72.67
C SER A 5 -37.68 4.10 -71.33
N ALA A 6 -36.80 3.11 -71.24
CA ALA A 6 -36.51 2.41 -69.99
C ALA A 6 -35.68 3.32 -69.06
N GLU A 7 -36.22 3.61 -67.87
CA GLU A 7 -35.48 4.33 -66.82
C GLU A 7 -34.29 3.49 -66.30
N PRO A 8 -33.17 4.14 -65.89
CA PRO A 8 -32.03 3.43 -65.35
C PRO A 8 -32.36 2.83 -63.98
N ARG A 9 -32.20 1.51 -63.87
CA ARG A 9 -32.38 0.77 -62.61
C ARG A 9 -31.34 1.24 -61.60
N ALA A 10 -31.78 1.99 -60.59
CA ALA A 10 -30.93 2.50 -59.52
C ALA A 10 -30.03 1.39 -58.94
N GLU A 11 -28.72 1.63 -58.97
CA GLU A 11 -27.69 0.73 -58.47
C GLU A 11 -27.97 0.38 -57.01
N ARG A 12 -28.32 -0.88 -56.72
CA ARG A 12 -28.57 -1.33 -55.34
C ARG A 12 -27.26 -1.24 -54.55
N ARG A 13 -27.09 -0.13 -53.82
CA ARG A 13 -25.98 0.13 -52.90
C ARG A 13 -25.75 -1.10 -52.03
N GLN A 14 -24.69 -1.86 -52.30
CA GLN A 14 -24.39 -3.09 -51.56
C GLN A 14 -24.29 -2.77 -50.06
N VAL A 15 -25.20 -3.34 -49.27
CA VAL A 15 -25.22 -3.13 -47.82
C VAL A 15 -23.98 -3.79 -47.22
N LYS A 16 -22.99 -2.98 -46.80
CA LYS A 16 -21.80 -3.48 -46.11
C LYS A 16 -22.21 -4.31 -44.89
N LYS A 17 -21.65 -5.52 -44.77
CA LYS A 17 -21.84 -6.37 -43.58
C LYS A 17 -21.34 -5.61 -42.35
N ALA A 18 -22.14 -5.62 -41.27
CA ALA A 18 -21.78 -4.92 -40.03
C ALA A 18 -20.45 -5.42 -39.43
N ILE A 19 -20.18 -6.72 -39.60
CA ILE A 19 -18.94 -7.38 -39.18
C ILE A 19 -18.42 -8.18 -40.37
N GLY A 20 -17.33 -7.71 -40.99
CA GLY A 20 -16.60 -8.43 -42.03
C GLY A 20 -15.68 -9.53 -41.46
N PRO A 21 -15.06 -10.37 -42.31
CA PRO A 21 -14.22 -11.49 -41.85
C PRO A 21 -13.06 -11.05 -40.94
N ARG A 22 -12.33 -10.00 -41.33
CA ARG A 22 -11.22 -9.45 -40.52
C ARG A 22 -11.72 -8.84 -39.21
N LEU A 23 -12.82 -8.08 -39.25
CA LEU A 23 -13.42 -7.47 -38.05
C LEU A 23 -13.97 -8.52 -37.07
N ARG A 24 -14.35 -9.70 -37.58
CA ARG A 24 -14.81 -10.82 -36.76
C ARG A 24 -13.70 -11.39 -35.87
N ILE A 25 -12.46 -11.41 -36.36
CA ILE A 25 -11.30 -11.84 -35.56
C ILE A 25 -11.08 -10.87 -34.39
N VAL A 26 -11.06 -9.56 -34.70
CA VAL A 26 -10.94 -8.51 -33.66
C VAL A 26 -12.07 -8.62 -32.64
N PHE A 27 -13.31 -8.82 -33.10
CA PHE A 27 -14.46 -9.03 -32.22
C PHE A 27 -14.29 -10.20 -31.26
N PHE A 28 -13.82 -11.36 -31.75
CA PHE A 28 -13.56 -12.51 -30.87
C PHE A 28 -12.41 -12.24 -29.89
N GLY A 29 -11.37 -11.52 -30.32
CA GLY A 29 -10.31 -11.06 -29.41
C GLY A 29 -10.85 -10.15 -28.30
N VAL A 30 -11.69 -9.17 -28.64
CA VAL A 30 -12.36 -8.30 -27.65
C VAL A 30 -13.22 -9.11 -26.69
N LEU A 31 -14.01 -10.08 -27.18
CA LEU A 31 -14.82 -10.93 -26.31
C LEU A 31 -13.99 -11.79 -25.36
N ALA A 32 -12.86 -12.34 -25.83
CA ALA A 32 -11.96 -13.13 -25.00
C ALA A 32 -11.33 -12.26 -23.90
N LEU A 33 -10.81 -11.08 -24.26
CA LEU A 33 -10.27 -10.11 -23.29
C LEU A 33 -11.33 -9.66 -22.29
N LEU A 34 -12.55 -9.40 -22.75
CA LEU A 34 -13.67 -9.01 -21.89
C LEU A 34 -14.04 -10.13 -20.90
N ALA A 35 -14.01 -11.39 -21.34
CA ALA A 35 -14.28 -12.52 -20.46
C ALA A 35 -13.20 -12.67 -19.38
N MET A 36 -11.92 -12.54 -19.75
CA MET A 36 -10.80 -12.63 -18.81
C MET A 36 -10.81 -11.47 -17.79
N ILE A 37 -10.98 -10.23 -18.25
CA ILE A 37 -11.02 -9.08 -17.35
C ILE A 37 -12.25 -9.12 -16.43
N ALA A 38 -13.39 -9.64 -16.91
CA ALA A 38 -14.57 -9.83 -16.08
C ALA A 38 -14.34 -10.88 -14.97
N ALA A 39 -13.72 -12.02 -15.28
CA ALA A 39 -13.37 -13.04 -14.28
C ALA A 39 -12.40 -12.48 -13.22
N ASN A 40 -11.36 -11.76 -13.67
CA ASN A 40 -10.41 -11.09 -12.77
C ASN A 40 -11.10 -10.03 -11.89
N SER A 41 -12.00 -9.23 -12.47
CA SER A 41 -12.75 -8.20 -11.74
C SER A 41 -13.66 -8.82 -10.69
N LEU A 42 -14.28 -9.97 -10.99
CA LEU A 42 -15.13 -10.70 -10.05
C LEU A 42 -14.32 -11.20 -8.84
N TYR A 43 -13.11 -11.71 -9.07
CA TYR A 43 -12.20 -12.07 -7.99
C TYR A 43 -11.80 -10.84 -7.13
N LEU A 44 -11.35 -9.75 -7.75
CA LEU A 44 -10.93 -8.54 -7.01
C LEU A 44 -12.08 -7.93 -6.19
N ALA A 45 -13.28 -7.90 -6.78
CA ALA A 45 -14.50 -7.48 -6.11
C ALA A 45 -14.89 -8.44 -4.98
N GLY A 46 -14.73 -9.75 -5.18
CA GLY A 46 -14.98 -10.78 -4.19
C GLY A 46 -14.10 -10.63 -2.95
N VAL A 47 -12.78 -10.43 -3.11
CA VAL A 47 -11.87 -10.15 -1.99
C VAL A 47 -12.27 -8.85 -1.29
N THR A 48 -12.54 -7.78 -2.05
CA THR A 48 -12.96 -6.48 -1.48
C THR A 48 -14.26 -6.60 -0.68
N PHE A 49 -15.23 -7.38 -1.17
CA PHE A 49 -16.49 -7.65 -0.50
C PHE A 49 -16.27 -8.47 0.79
N LEU A 50 -15.42 -9.49 0.74
CA LEU A 50 -15.07 -10.31 1.89
C LEU A 50 -14.42 -9.48 3.00
N GLU A 51 -13.48 -8.59 2.66
CA GLU A 51 -12.88 -7.64 3.61
C GLU A 51 -13.93 -6.69 4.19
N PHE A 52 -14.83 -6.17 3.35
CA PHE A 52 -15.92 -5.29 3.81
C PHE A 52 -16.85 -6.00 4.82
N TRP A 53 -17.18 -7.27 4.58
CA TRP A 53 -18.08 -8.07 5.40
C TRP A 53 -17.43 -8.49 6.73
N THR A 54 -16.21 -9.03 6.66
CA THR A 54 -15.50 -9.60 7.83
C THR A 54 -14.74 -8.57 8.66
N LYS A 55 -14.50 -7.37 8.10
CA LYS A 55 -13.58 -6.36 8.63
C LYS A 55 -12.13 -6.84 8.77
N ARG A 56 -11.77 -7.97 8.16
CA ARG A 56 -10.41 -8.50 8.09
C ARG A 56 -9.72 -8.08 6.80
N THR A 57 -8.40 -8.13 6.79
CA THR A 57 -7.59 -7.91 5.57
C THR A 57 -7.31 -9.24 4.92
N PHE A 58 -7.65 -9.34 3.64
CA PHE A 58 -7.34 -10.50 2.80
C PHE A 58 -6.43 -10.13 1.64
N GLN A 59 -6.30 -8.84 1.29
CA GLN A 59 -5.33 -8.40 0.28
C GLN A 59 -3.92 -8.84 0.67
N ASP A 60 -3.31 -9.63 -0.19
CA ASP A 60 -1.99 -10.24 -0.02
C ASP A 60 -1.17 -10.08 -1.32
N TYR A 61 -0.01 -10.72 -1.37
CA TYR A 61 0.83 -10.76 -2.57
C TYR A 61 0.09 -11.27 -3.82
N PHE A 62 -0.77 -12.29 -3.69
CA PHE A 62 -1.54 -12.83 -4.82
C PHE A 62 -2.56 -11.81 -5.35
N TYR A 63 -3.25 -11.10 -4.47
CA TYR A 63 -4.16 -10.01 -4.84
C TYR A 63 -3.43 -8.94 -5.66
N GLN A 64 -2.20 -8.57 -5.29
CA GLN A 64 -1.45 -7.56 -6.04
C GLN A 64 -1.10 -8.03 -7.46
N TRP A 65 -0.80 -9.31 -7.65
CA TRP A 65 -0.62 -9.88 -8.99
C TRP A 65 -1.91 -9.89 -9.81
N MET A 66 -3.04 -10.27 -9.22
CA MET A 66 -4.34 -10.21 -9.90
C MET A 66 -4.77 -8.78 -10.23
N PHE A 67 -4.36 -7.82 -9.40
CA PHE A 67 -4.55 -6.41 -9.71
C PHE A 67 -3.67 -5.95 -10.89
N LEU A 68 -2.41 -6.37 -10.95
CA LEU A 68 -1.55 -6.15 -12.11
C LEU A 68 -2.14 -6.78 -13.38
N VAL A 69 -2.64 -8.01 -13.30
CA VAL A 69 -3.33 -8.68 -14.41
C VAL A 69 -4.55 -7.88 -14.88
N HIS A 70 -5.33 -7.32 -13.95
CA HIS A 70 -6.44 -6.43 -14.31
C HIS A 70 -5.99 -5.24 -15.16
N ILE A 71 -4.91 -4.56 -14.73
CA ILE A 71 -4.35 -3.41 -15.43
C ILE A 71 -3.86 -3.82 -16.82
N VAL A 72 -3.09 -4.92 -16.92
CA VAL A 72 -2.56 -5.42 -18.19
C VAL A 72 -3.71 -5.79 -19.15
N LEU A 73 -4.72 -6.52 -18.69
CA LEU A 73 -5.90 -6.85 -19.50
C LEU A 73 -6.66 -5.58 -19.92
N GLY A 74 -6.77 -4.60 -19.03
CA GLY A 74 -7.36 -3.30 -19.29
C GLY A 74 -6.63 -2.54 -20.40
N LEU A 75 -5.29 -2.53 -20.39
CA LEU A 75 -4.50 -1.90 -21.46
C LEU A 75 -4.61 -2.67 -22.77
N LEU A 76 -4.57 -4.01 -22.72
CA LEU A 76 -4.68 -4.87 -23.91
C LEU A 76 -6.03 -4.76 -24.61
N ILE A 77 -7.13 -4.49 -23.89
CA ILE A 77 -8.47 -4.39 -24.50
C ILE A 77 -8.70 -3.05 -25.21
N VAL A 78 -7.99 -1.96 -24.83
CA VAL A 78 -8.21 -0.60 -25.37
C VAL A 78 -8.13 -0.58 -26.90
N THR A 79 -6.98 -0.95 -27.47
CA THR A 79 -6.74 -0.86 -28.92
C THR A 79 -7.73 -1.71 -29.74
N PRO A 80 -7.89 -3.02 -29.50
CA PRO A 80 -8.82 -3.83 -30.28
C PRO A 80 -10.28 -3.39 -30.08
N PHE A 81 -10.66 -2.92 -28.89
CA PHE A 81 -12.00 -2.38 -28.64
C PHE A 81 -12.27 -1.12 -29.46
N LEU A 82 -11.35 -0.15 -29.45
CA LEU A 82 -11.49 1.10 -30.22
C LEU A 82 -11.54 0.83 -31.71
N VAL A 83 -10.63 0.00 -32.23
CA VAL A 83 -10.62 -0.42 -33.65
C VAL A 83 -11.94 -1.10 -34.02
N PHE A 84 -12.42 -2.02 -33.18
CA PHE A 84 -13.70 -2.68 -33.41
C PHE A 84 -14.87 -1.68 -33.41
N GLY A 85 -14.98 -0.85 -32.38
CA GLY A 85 -16.07 0.10 -32.19
C GLY A 85 -16.16 1.12 -33.32
N VAL A 86 -15.05 1.75 -33.69
CA VAL A 86 -15.00 2.77 -34.75
C VAL A 86 -15.36 2.18 -36.11
N ILE A 87 -14.78 1.03 -36.48
CA ILE A 87 -15.08 0.39 -37.76
C ILE A 87 -16.53 -0.11 -37.78
N HIS A 88 -17.02 -0.67 -36.68
CA HIS A 88 -18.40 -1.14 -36.56
C HIS A 88 -19.40 0.02 -36.70
N MET A 89 -19.16 1.15 -36.05
CA MET A 89 -19.97 2.37 -36.19
C MET A 89 -19.96 2.89 -37.63
N ARG A 90 -18.78 2.97 -38.27
CA ARG A 90 -18.66 3.44 -39.66
C ARG A 90 -19.41 2.55 -40.65
N ASN A 91 -19.47 1.24 -40.40
CA ASN A 91 -20.20 0.28 -41.25
C ASN A 91 -21.71 0.31 -41.04
N THR A 92 -22.20 0.88 -39.94
CA THR A 92 -23.61 0.78 -39.51
C THR A 92 -24.33 2.12 -39.39
N LYS A 93 -23.63 3.26 -39.48
CA LYS A 93 -24.18 4.62 -39.34
C LYS A 93 -25.39 4.92 -40.24
N ASP A 94 -25.41 4.39 -41.46
CA ASP A 94 -26.44 4.69 -42.47
C ASP A 94 -27.61 3.68 -42.43
N ARG A 95 -27.68 2.80 -41.41
CA ARG A 95 -28.74 1.80 -41.29
C ARG A 95 -30.06 2.46 -40.87
N LYS A 96 -31.16 2.01 -41.46
CA LYS A 96 -32.53 2.52 -41.19
C LYS A 96 -33.01 2.29 -39.74
N ILE A 97 -32.35 1.40 -38.99
CA ILE A 97 -32.71 1.04 -37.60
C ILE A 97 -32.09 2.04 -36.62
N ARG A 98 -32.56 3.29 -36.64
CA ARG A 98 -31.96 4.41 -35.88
C ARG A 98 -31.85 4.13 -34.38
N ARG A 99 -32.88 3.52 -33.75
CA ARG A 99 -32.85 3.21 -32.31
C ARG A 99 -31.68 2.30 -31.92
N THR A 100 -31.44 1.23 -32.66
CA THR A 100 -30.32 0.29 -32.40
C THR A 100 -28.96 0.95 -32.62
N VAL A 101 -28.84 1.83 -33.62
CA VAL A 101 -27.61 2.60 -33.87
C VAL A 101 -27.34 3.56 -32.70
N MET A 102 -28.36 4.27 -32.21
CA MET A 102 -28.23 5.16 -31.04
C MET A 102 -27.85 4.42 -29.76
N ILE A 103 -28.46 3.24 -29.50
CA ILE A 103 -28.06 2.39 -28.37
C ILE A 103 -26.59 1.93 -28.54
N GLY A 104 -26.16 1.65 -29.77
CA GLY A 104 -24.75 1.34 -30.06
C GLY A 104 -23.79 2.48 -29.74
N TYR A 105 -24.18 3.74 -30.05
CA TYR A 105 -23.39 4.92 -29.68
C TYR A 105 -23.36 5.14 -28.17
N ALA A 106 -24.49 4.95 -27.48
CA ALA A 106 -24.55 5.02 -26.02
C ALA A 106 -23.66 3.95 -25.37
N LEU A 107 -23.71 2.70 -25.85
CA LEU A 107 -22.85 1.61 -25.40
C LEU A 107 -21.37 1.96 -25.60
N PHE A 108 -21.00 2.42 -26.78
CA PHE A 108 -19.63 2.83 -27.07
C PHE A 108 -19.19 3.96 -26.12
N GLY A 109 -20.03 4.97 -25.91
CA GLY A 109 -19.77 6.06 -24.96
C GLY A 109 -19.53 5.57 -23.53
N VAL A 110 -20.37 4.67 -23.01
CA VAL A 110 -20.18 4.06 -21.68
C VAL A 110 -18.85 3.29 -21.61
N CYS A 111 -18.51 2.51 -22.64
CA CYS A 111 -17.23 1.82 -22.66
C CYS A 111 -16.04 2.79 -22.70
N ILE A 112 -16.13 3.91 -23.43
CA ILE A 112 -15.11 4.96 -23.41
C ILE A 112 -14.97 5.56 -22.00
N VAL A 113 -16.08 5.81 -21.31
CA VAL A 113 -16.05 6.27 -19.91
C VAL A 113 -15.30 5.26 -19.03
N VAL A 114 -15.62 3.97 -19.12
CA VAL A 114 -14.94 2.91 -18.33
C VAL A 114 -13.44 2.85 -18.62
N LEU A 115 -13.03 2.91 -19.90
CA LEU A 115 -11.61 2.90 -20.27
C LEU A 115 -10.89 4.16 -19.77
N THR A 116 -11.54 5.32 -19.89
CA THR A 116 -10.98 6.61 -19.43
C THR A 116 -10.85 6.63 -17.91
N THR A 117 -11.87 6.18 -17.17
CA THR A 117 -11.81 6.11 -15.71
C THR A 117 -10.78 5.08 -15.24
N GLY A 118 -10.59 3.96 -15.95
CA GLY A 118 -9.52 3.02 -15.67
C GLY A 118 -8.13 3.65 -15.80
N PHE A 119 -7.91 4.44 -16.85
CA PHE A 119 -6.66 5.18 -17.05
C PHE A 119 -6.45 6.28 -15.99
N LEU A 120 -7.51 6.98 -15.58
CA LEU A 120 -7.44 7.98 -14.51
C LEU A 120 -7.12 7.34 -13.14
N LEU A 121 -7.68 6.16 -12.85
CA LEU A 121 -7.40 5.41 -11.62
C LEU A 121 -5.99 4.80 -11.60
N PHE A 122 -5.37 4.61 -12.77
CA PHE A 122 -3.98 4.20 -12.88
C PHE A 122 -3.00 5.27 -12.34
N ARG A 123 -3.42 6.54 -12.25
CA ARG A 123 -2.70 7.65 -11.58
C ARG A 123 -1.24 7.87 -12.02
N SER A 124 -0.86 7.38 -13.20
CA SER A 124 0.51 7.59 -13.71
C SER A 124 0.76 8.98 -14.28
N PHE A 125 -0.27 9.65 -14.81
CA PHE A 125 -0.13 10.96 -15.50
C PHE A 125 -0.94 12.07 -14.85
N VAL A 126 -2.07 11.71 -14.22
CA VAL A 126 -2.95 12.64 -13.52
C VAL A 126 -3.12 12.12 -12.11
N ASP A 127 -2.63 12.88 -11.14
CA ASP A 127 -2.80 12.52 -9.75
C ASP A 127 -4.14 13.01 -9.21
N LEU A 128 -5.08 12.08 -9.00
CA LEU A 128 -6.39 12.35 -8.40
C LEU A 128 -6.28 12.58 -6.88
N LYS A 129 -5.64 13.69 -6.47
CA LYS A 129 -5.43 14.05 -5.05
C LYS A 129 -6.76 14.26 -4.30
N GLN A 130 -7.76 14.85 -4.96
CA GLN A 130 -9.06 15.17 -4.36
C GLN A 130 -9.92 13.91 -4.11
N PRO A 131 -10.30 13.61 -2.85
CA PRO A 131 -11.02 12.38 -2.50
C PRO A 131 -12.36 12.21 -3.23
N THR A 132 -13.12 13.30 -3.38
CA THR A 132 -14.44 13.31 -4.03
C THR A 132 -14.34 12.94 -5.51
N VAL A 133 -13.41 13.56 -6.24
CA VAL A 133 -13.18 13.27 -7.66
C VAL A 133 -12.76 11.82 -7.84
N ARG A 134 -11.83 11.33 -7.01
CA ARG A 134 -11.38 9.94 -7.04
C ARG A 134 -12.53 8.95 -6.81
N SER A 135 -13.43 9.25 -5.88
CA SER A 135 -14.61 8.41 -5.60
C SER A 135 -15.57 8.35 -6.80
N ILE A 136 -15.84 9.49 -7.45
CA ILE A 136 -16.68 9.54 -8.65
C ILE A 136 -16.07 8.69 -9.77
N VAL A 137 -14.77 8.87 -10.06
CA VAL A 137 -14.07 8.10 -11.10
C VAL A 137 -14.09 6.60 -10.79
N TYR A 138 -13.87 6.22 -9.53
CA TYR A 138 -13.95 4.84 -9.06
C TYR A 138 -15.34 4.24 -9.33
N TRP A 139 -16.42 4.90 -8.89
CA TRP A 139 -17.77 4.39 -9.08
C TRP A 139 -18.19 4.34 -10.54
N LEU A 140 -17.76 5.29 -11.38
CA LEU A 140 -17.96 5.21 -12.83
C LEU A 140 -17.25 4.00 -13.44
N HIS A 141 -16.05 3.67 -12.97
CA HIS A 141 -15.31 2.49 -13.43
C HIS A 141 -15.97 1.17 -12.99
N VAL A 142 -16.50 1.11 -11.76
CA VAL A 142 -17.13 -0.09 -11.20
C VAL A 142 -18.54 -0.31 -11.71
N ALA A 143 -19.37 0.74 -11.80
CA ALA A 143 -20.77 0.64 -12.23
C ALA A 143 -20.92 0.65 -13.77
N GLY A 144 -19.99 1.28 -14.49
CA GLY A 144 -20.02 1.40 -15.95
C GLY A 144 -20.14 0.05 -16.69
N PRO A 145 -19.42 -1.02 -16.30
CA PRO A 145 -19.57 -2.35 -16.89
C PRO A 145 -20.99 -2.93 -16.77
N LEU A 146 -21.72 -2.65 -15.68
CA LEU A 146 -23.11 -3.10 -15.51
C LEU A 146 -24.03 -2.39 -16.51
N ALA A 147 -23.88 -1.07 -16.63
CA ALA A 147 -24.59 -0.28 -17.64
C ALA A 147 -24.23 -0.71 -19.08
N GLY A 148 -22.95 -0.99 -19.34
CA GLY A 148 -22.47 -1.50 -20.62
C GLY A 148 -23.06 -2.88 -20.95
N GLY A 149 -23.13 -3.79 -19.99
CA GLY A 149 -23.76 -5.10 -20.16
C GLY A 149 -25.25 -4.99 -20.52
N TRP A 150 -25.99 -4.13 -19.81
CA TRP A 150 -27.39 -3.82 -20.10
C TRP A 150 -27.58 -3.24 -21.51
N LEU A 151 -26.81 -2.22 -21.87
CA LEU A 151 -26.86 -1.59 -23.20
C LEU A 151 -26.46 -2.57 -24.32
N TYR A 152 -25.49 -3.46 -24.07
CA TYR A 152 -25.12 -4.51 -25.01
C TYR A 152 -26.25 -5.51 -25.25
N TRP A 153 -26.96 -5.91 -24.18
CA TRP A 153 -28.15 -6.75 -24.31
C TRP A 153 -29.23 -6.07 -25.15
N MET A 154 -29.57 -4.80 -24.85
CA MET A 154 -30.52 -4.02 -25.64
C MET A 154 -30.09 -3.86 -27.11
N HIS A 155 -28.81 -3.59 -27.36
CA HIS A 155 -28.25 -3.46 -28.70
C HIS A 155 -28.38 -4.76 -29.52
N ARG A 156 -28.32 -5.92 -28.86
CA ARG A 156 -28.41 -7.25 -29.49
C ARG A 156 -29.83 -7.75 -29.75
N LEU A 157 -30.87 -7.11 -29.21
CA LEU A 157 -32.27 -7.52 -29.43
C LEU A 157 -32.69 -7.52 -30.91
N VAL A 158 -32.07 -6.66 -31.73
CA VAL A 158 -32.37 -6.50 -33.17
C VAL A 158 -31.33 -7.22 -34.06
N GLY A 159 -30.32 -7.83 -33.47
CA GLY A 159 -29.22 -8.52 -34.16
C GLY A 159 -29.36 -10.05 -34.16
N PRO A 160 -28.28 -10.79 -34.52
CA PRO A 160 -28.25 -12.24 -34.38
C PRO A 160 -28.49 -12.62 -32.91
N LYS A 161 -29.23 -13.72 -32.67
CA LYS A 161 -29.56 -14.18 -31.31
C LYS A 161 -28.30 -14.40 -30.47
N ILE A 162 -28.36 -13.96 -29.22
CA ILE A 162 -27.29 -14.23 -28.23
C ILE A 162 -27.27 -15.74 -27.95
N ARG A 163 -26.08 -16.33 -27.95
CA ARG A 163 -25.88 -17.73 -27.56
C ARG A 163 -25.86 -17.84 -26.04
N TRP A 164 -27.03 -17.76 -25.41
CA TRP A 164 -27.20 -17.75 -23.96
C TRP A 164 -26.52 -18.92 -23.27
N ARG A 165 -26.59 -20.14 -23.84
CA ARG A 165 -25.90 -21.31 -23.29
C ARG A 165 -24.39 -21.08 -23.14
N SER A 166 -23.73 -20.60 -24.19
CA SER A 166 -22.29 -20.31 -24.14
C SER A 166 -21.96 -19.19 -23.15
N GLY A 167 -22.81 -18.14 -23.09
CA GLY A 167 -22.63 -17.05 -22.14
C GLY A 167 -22.78 -17.50 -20.68
N LEU A 168 -23.78 -18.34 -20.38
CA LEU A 168 -24.02 -18.90 -19.05
C LEU A 168 -22.90 -19.85 -18.62
N VAL A 169 -22.39 -20.69 -19.53
CA VAL A 169 -21.23 -21.56 -19.24
C VAL A 169 -20.01 -20.72 -18.87
N TRP A 170 -19.70 -19.67 -19.64
CA TRP A 170 -18.58 -18.78 -19.32
C TRP A 170 -18.78 -18.03 -18.01
N ALA A 171 -20.00 -17.53 -17.75
CA ALA A 171 -20.32 -16.86 -16.49
C ALA A 171 -20.17 -17.82 -15.29
N ALA A 172 -20.63 -19.06 -15.42
CA ALA A 172 -20.50 -20.08 -14.39
C ALA A 172 -19.03 -20.45 -14.12
N VAL A 173 -18.22 -20.63 -15.19
CA VAL A 173 -16.78 -20.90 -15.05
C VAL A 173 -16.07 -19.72 -14.38
N ALA A 174 -16.31 -18.49 -14.85
CA ALA A 174 -15.71 -17.30 -14.24
C ALA A 174 -16.09 -17.13 -12.77
N ALA A 175 -17.37 -17.36 -12.42
CA ALA A 175 -17.85 -17.30 -11.05
C ALA A 175 -17.25 -18.41 -10.17
N ALA A 176 -17.19 -19.65 -10.65
CA ALA A 176 -16.58 -20.76 -9.93
C ALA A 176 -15.08 -20.55 -9.70
N SER A 177 -14.35 -20.09 -10.73
CA SER A 177 -12.92 -19.76 -10.60
C SER A 177 -12.70 -18.61 -9.62
N ALA A 178 -13.47 -17.53 -9.72
CA ALA A 178 -13.37 -16.41 -8.78
C ALA A 178 -13.69 -16.83 -7.35
N ALA A 179 -14.75 -17.61 -7.14
CA ALA A 179 -15.12 -18.13 -5.82
C ALA A 179 -14.04 -19.06 -5.26
N GLY A 180 -13.47 -19.95 -6.08
CA GLY A 180 -12.37 -20.83 -5.68
C GLY A 180 -11.12 -20.06 -5.26
N MET A 181 -10.74 -19.02 -6.02
CA MET A 181 -9.61 -18.15 -5.68
C MET A 181 -9.86 -17.34 -4.40
N VAL A 182 -11.06 -16.78 -4.23
CA VAL A 182 -11.44 -16.04 -3.01
C VAL A 182 -11.46 -16.99 -1.79
N TRP A 183 -11.99 -18.20 -1.95
CA TRP A 183 -12.02 -19.20 -0.90
C TRP A 183 -10.59 -19.60 -0.49
N TRP A 184 -9.72 -19.92 -1.45
CA TRP A 184 -8.32 -20.23 -1.17
C TRP A 184 -7.64 -19.11 -0.38
N GLN A 185 -7.79 -17.87 -0.81
CA GLN A 185 -7.19 -16.72 -0.12
C GLN A 185 -7.80 -16.47 1.26
N SER A 186 -9.09 -16.80 1.46
CA SER A 186 -9.72 -16.70 2.78
C SER A 186 -9.20 -17.73 3.78
N THR A 187 -8.50 -18.77 3.31
CA THR A 187 -7.86 -19.81 4.13
C THR A 187 -6.39 -19.51 4.45
N ASP A 188 -5.86 -18.36 4.01
CA ASP A 188 -4.50 -17.95 4.36
C ASP A 188 -4.35 -17.82 5.89
N PRO A 189 -3.45 -18.58 6.52
CA PRO A 189 -3.28 -18.57 7.97
C PRO A 189 -2.54 -17.34 8.49
N ARG A 190 -2.01 -16.47 7.61
CA ARG A 190 -1.27 -15.27 8.02
C ARG A 190 -2.20 -14.30 8.76
N GLU A 191 -1.87 -14.05 10.01
CA GLU A 191 -2.52 -13.01 10.81
C GLU A 191 -1.71 -11.71 10.75
N TRP A 192 -2.41 -10.61 10.50
CA TRP A 192 -1.79 -9.28 10.42
C TRP A 192 -1.60 -8.69 11.82
N ASN A 193 -0.46 -8.03 12.02
CA ASN A 193 -0.12 -7.33 13.27
C ASN A 193 -0.14 -8.25 14.51
N VAL A 194 0.35 -9.47 14.36
CA VAL A 194 0.51 -10.38 15.49
C VAL A 194 1.63 -9.90 16.42
N ALA A 195 1.43 -10.17 17.70
CA ALA A 195 2.43 -9.94 18.75
C ALA A 195 3.71 -10.76 18.52
N GLY A 196 3.63 -11.90 17.84
CA GLY A 196 4.74 -12.84 17.68
C GLY A 196 5.00 -13.69 18.94
N PRO A 197 5.91 -14.68 18.85
CA PRO A 197 6.23 -15.56 19.98
C PRO A 197 6.91 -14.76 21.11
N GLN A 198 6.52 -15.00 22.36
CA GLN A 198 7.16 -14.36 23.52
C GLN A 198 8.60 -14.87 23.70
N GLU A 199 8.85 -16.12 23.34
CA GLU A 199 10.16 -16.75 23.35
C GLU A 199 11.14 -16.08 22.39
N GLY A 200 10.67 -15.27 21.43
CA GLY A 200 11.53 -14.49 20.53
C GLY A 200 12.37 -13.44 21.25
N GLU A 201 11.90 -12.94 22.40
CA GLU A 201 12.60 -11.94 23.21
C GLU A 201 13.99 -12.40 23.63
N GLN A 202 14.19 -13.69 23.90
CA GLN A 202 15.47 -14.24 24.37
C GLN A 202 16.64 -14.01 23.40
N TYR A 203 16.34 -13.85 22.10
CA TYR A 203 17.36 -13.62 21.08
C TYR A 203 17.86 -12.17 21.06
N TYR A 204 17.06 -11.24 21.59
CA TYR A 204 17.28 -9.80 21.56
C TYR A 204 17.55 -9.21 22.96
N PHE A 205 17.27 -9.96 24.02
CA PHE A 205 17.56 -9.59 25.40
C PHE A 205 19.03 -9.14 25.56
N PRO A 206 19.32 -8.04 26.31
CA PRO A 206 18.44 -7.25 27.21
C PRO A 206 17.50 -6.21 26.58
N SER A 207 17.40 -6.10 25.26
CA SER A 207 16.25 -5.41 24.65
C SER A 207 15.02 -6.32 24.71
N LEU A 208 13.85 -5.72 24.94
CA LEU A 208 12.57 -6.43 24.96
C LEU A 208 11.94 -6.57 23.55
N ALA A 209 12.69 -6.18 22.51
CA ALA A 209 12.22 -6.24 21.14
C ALA A 209 12.07 -7.69 20.65
N ARG A 210 11.15 -7.89 19.71
CA ARG A 210 10.96 -9.19 19.06
C ARG A 210 10.52 -9.04 17.61
N THR A 211 10.72 -10.10 16.82
CA THR A 211 10.16 -10.18 15.48
C THR A 211 8.90 -11.03 15.49
N SER A 212 7.95 -10.70 14.60
CA SER A 212 6.66 -11.40 14.51
C SER A 212 6.80 -12.91 14.28
N THR A 213 7.91 -13.36 13.69
CA THR A 213 8.20 -14.76 13.38
C THR A 213 9.29 -15.39 14.26
N GLY A 214 9.98 -14.60 15.10
CA GLY A 214 11.19 -15.02 15.81
C GLY A 214 12.46 -15.12 14.93
N ASN A 215 12.36 -14.93 13.61
CA ASN A 215 13.51 -14.93 12.70
C ASN A 215 14.13 -13.53 12.52
N PHE A 216 15.34 -13.47 11.97
CA PHE A 216 15.95 -12.22 11.51
C PHE A 216 15.21 -11.65 10.31
N ILE A 217 15.22 -10.32 10.19
CA ILE A 217 14.68 -9.57 9.05
C ILE A 217 15.84 -9.07 8.20
N ALA A 218 15.78 -9.29 6.88
CA ALA A 218 16.85 -8.86 5.99
C ALA A 218 17.07 -7.34 6.08
N ALA A 219 18.33 -6.92 6.23
CA ALA A 219 18.68 -5.49 6.37
C ALA A 219 18.14 -4.62 5.21
N LYS A 220 18.19 -5.14 3.98
CA LYS A 220 17.65 -4.47 2.79
C LYS A 220 16.15 -4.18 2.90
N THR A 221 15.38 -5.01 3.63
CA THR A 221 13.95 -4.79 3.82
C THR A 221 13.72 -3.65 4.82
N LEU A 222 14.60 -3.50 5.81
CA LEU A 222 14.55 -2.42 6.80
C LEU A 222 15.15 -1.10 6.28
N GLN A 223 15.99 -1.11 5.23
CA GLN A 223 16.62 0.09 4.64
C GLN A 223 16.00 0.48 3.29
N MET A 224 14.72 0.84 3.32
CA MET A 224 13.96 1.19 2.11
C MET A 224 13.68 2.70 2.00
N ASP A 225 14.45 3.55 2.68
CA ASP A 225 14.19 5.00 2.75
C ASP A 225 14.17 5.65 1.37
N SER A 226 15.13 5.30 0.48
CA SER A 226 15.16 5.76 -0.91
C SER A 226 13.96 5.29 -1.75
N TYR A 227 13.36 4.16 -1.40
CA TYR A 227 12.13 3.68 -2.02
C TYR A 227 10.93 4.47 -1.51
N CYS A 228 10.85 4.75 -0.20
CA CYS A 228 9.81 5.59 0.40
C CYS A 228 9.84 7.02 -0.16
N GLN A 229 11.04 7.60 -0.30
CA GLN A 229 11.29 8.94 -0.83
C GLN A 229 10.62 9.19 -2.19
N LYS A 230 10.49 8.16 -3.04
CA LYS A 230 9.85 8.28 -4.38
C LYS A 230 8.40 8.80 -4.32
N CYS A 231 7.71 8.64 -3.18
CA CYS A 231 6.35 9.11 -2.97
C CYS A 231 6.18 10.01 -1.72
N HIS A 232 7.20 10.03 -0.85
CA HIS A 232 7.23 10.72 0.44
C HIS A 232 8.49 11.57 0.57
N GLN A 233 8.64 12.55 -0.33
CA GLN A 233 9.83 13.37 -0.43
C GLN A 233 9.93 14.32 0.77
N ASP A 234 8.83 15.00 1.12
CA ASP A 234 8.83 15.97 2.22
C ASP A 234 9.13 15.28 3.55
N ALA A 235 8.49 14.12 3.81
CA ALA A 235 8.75 13.34 5.02
C ALA A 235 10.18 12.79 5.07
N HIS A 236 10.76 12.40 3.94
CA HIS A 236 12.15 11.95 3.86
C HIS A 236 13.13 13.09 4.16
N ASP A 237 12.89 14.28 3.61
CA ASP A 237 13.75 15.45 3.83
C ASP A 237 13.71 15.94 5.27
N ASP A 238 12.55 15.81 5.92
CA ASP A 238 12.41 16.04 7.36
C ASP A 238 13.16 14.96 8.18
N TRP A 239 12.98 13.68 7.83
CA TRP A 239 13.62 12.55 8.52
C TRP A 239 15.15 12.57 8.44
N VAL A 240 15.75 12.83 7.28
CA VAL A 240 17.22 12.80 7.11
C VAL A 240 17.92 13.83 8.00
N ALA A 241 17.22 14.89 8.39
CA ALA A 241 17.72 15.90 9.32
C ALA A 241 17.36 15.63 10.80
N SER A 242 16.71 14.50 11.10
CA SER A 242 16.19 14.19 12.43
C SER A 242 17.17 13.42 13.33
N ALA A 243 17.00 13.54 14.64
CA ALA A 243 17.70 12.74 15.64
C ALA A 243 17.44 11.23 15.49
N HIS A 244 16.31 10.83 14.90
CA HIS A 244 16.01 9.44 14.58
C HIS A 244 16.87 8.90 13.43
N HIS A 245 17.15 9.71 12.40
CA HIS A 245 18.15 9.36 11.39
C HIS A 245 19.54 9.27 12.02
N PHE A 246 19.90 10.26 12.86
CA PHE A 246 21.16 10.31 13.60
C PHE A 246 21.16 9.50 14.92
N SER A 247 20.38 8.42 15.01
CA SER A 247 20.26 7.65 16.26
C SER A 247 21.32 6.58 16.41
N SER A 248 22.01 6.19 15.33
CA SER A 248 22.92 5.05 15.30
C SER A 248 24.39 5.53 15.33
N PHE A 249 25.31 4.80 14.71
CA PHE A 249 26.74 5.11 14.74
C PHE A 249 27.15 6.36 13.94
N ASN A 250 26.19 6.99 13.25
CA ASN A 250 26.32 8.33 12.67
C ASN A 250 26.29 9.44 13.72
N ASN A 251 26.06 9.10 15.00
CA ASN A 251 26.22 9.99 16.14
C ASN A 251 27.48 9.61 16.95
N PRO A 252 28.51 10.47 16.98
CA PRO A 252 29.77 10.18 17.69
C PRO A 252 29.62 9.89 19.19
N ALA A 253 28.67 10.56 19.87
CA ALA A 253 28.45 10.36 21.31
C ALA A 253 27.82 8.99 21.58
N TYR A 254 26.87 8.58 20.72
CA TYR A 254 26.27 7.27 20.79
C TYR A 254 27.29 6.17 20.47
N LEU A 255 28.05 6.34 19.39
CA LEU A 255 29.11 5.41 18.99
C LEU A 255 30.11 5.15 20.12
N ALA A 256 30.59 6.20 20.79
CA ALA A 256 31.51 6.06 21.91
C ALA A 256 30.88 5.23 23.06
N SER A 257 29.62 5.50 23.38
CA SER A 257 28.89 4.81 24.45
C SER A 257 28.70 3.31 24.16
N VAL A 258 28.33 2.95 22.93
CA VAL A 258 28.18 1.55 22.53
C VAL A 258 29.52 0.84 22.44
N ALA A 259 30.56 1.50 21.91
CA ALA A 259 31.90 0.93 21.82
C ALA A 259 32.44 0.56 23.21
N GLU A 260 32.34 1.47 24.19
CA GLU A 260 32.73 1.20 25.57
C GLU A 260 31.88 0.09 26.19
N THR A 261 30.56 0.13 26.00
CA THR A 261 29.64 -0.91 26.50
C THR A 261 30.02 -2.29 25.97
N ARG A 262 30.32 -2.39 24.67
CA ARG A 262 30.76 -3.66 24.04
C ARG A 262 32.12 -4.11 24.57
N GLU A 263 33.06 -3.20 24.77
CA GLU A 263 34.37 -3.53 25.37
C GLU A 263 34.22 -4.05 26.79
N VAL A 264 33.41 -3.39 27.62
CA VAL A 264 33.14 -3.80 29.00
C VAL A 264 32.41 -5.14 29.03
N SER A 265 31.34 -5.32 28.24
CA SER A 265 30.61 -6.60 28.15
C SER A 265 31.52 -7.74 27.67
N LEU A 266 32.42 -7.49 26.70
CA LEU A 266 33.36 -8.51 26.24
C LEU A 266 34.33 -8.94 27.35
N LYS A 267 34.89 -7.96 28.10
CA LYS A 267 35.81 -8.25 29.21
C LYS A 267 35.11 -8.95 30.38
N ARG A 268 33.86 -8.56 30.67
CA ARG A 268 33.09 -9.03 31.84
C ARG A 268 32.36 -10.36 31.57
N ASP A 269 31.71 -10.48 30.42
CA ASP A 269 30.74 -11.53 30.11
C ASP A 269 31.17 -12.44 28.94
N GLY A 270 32.30 -12.11 28.29
CA GLY A 270 32.82 -12.86 27.14
C GLY A 270 32.02 -12.67 25.84
N ASN A 271 31.08 -11.73 25.81
CA ASN A 271 30.23 -11.45 24.65
C ASN A 271 29.81 -9.97 24.62
N VAL A 272 29.17 -9.53 23.53
CA VAL A 272 28.72 -8.13 23.34
C VAL A 272 27.25 -7.91 23.66
N GLN A 273 26.53 -8.91 24.17
CA GLN A 273 25.06 -8.91 24.23
C GLN A 273 24.51 -7.82 25.15
N GLY A 274 25.26 -7.35 26.15
CA GLY A 274 24.87 -6.19 26.97
C GLY A 274 24.51 -4.96 26.11
N SER A 275 25.17 -4.78 24.97
CA SER A 275 24.92 -3.67 24.04
C SER A 275 23.58 -3.78 23.27
N ARG A 276 22.91 -4.93 23.27
CA ARG A 276 21.59 -5.08 22.65
C ARG A 276 20.52 -4.19 23.30
N PHE A 277 20.70 -3.84 24.58
CA PHE A 277 19.88 -2.84 25.27
C PHE A 277 19.79 -1.53 24.47
N CYS A 278 20.89 -1.12 23.86
CA CYS A 278 20.96 0.09 23.03
C CYS A 278 20.33 -0.16 21.64
N ALA A 279 20.63 -1.32 21.05
CA ALA A 279 20.35 -1.64 19.66
C ALA A 279 18.86 -1.69 19.31
N GLY A 280 18.01 -2.11 20.26
CA GLY A 280 16.56 -2.17 20.06
C GLY A 280 15.92 -0.81 19.77
N CYS A 281 16.51 0.29 20.27
CA CYS A 281 16.00 1.64 20.03
C CYS A 281 16.82 2.40 18.96
N HIS A 282 18.14 2.16 18.89
CA HIS A 282 19.05 3.02 18.13
C HIS A 282 19.62 2.37 16.86
N ASP A 283 19.85 1.06 16.88
CA ASP A 283 20.46 0.29 15.79
C ASP A 283 19.56 -0.84 15.24
N PRO A 284 18.26 -0.61 15.01
CA PRO A 284 17.31 -1.68 14.69
C PRO A 284 17.67 -2.43 13.40
N VAL A 285 18.29 -1.77 12.41
CA VAL A 285 18.68 -2.43 11.15
C VAL A 285 19.77 -3.50 11.36
N PRO A 286 20.98 -3.19 11.88
CA PRO A 286 21.95 -4.24 12.18
C PRO A 286 21.44 -5.23 13.25
N PHE A 287 20.57 -4.78 14.16
CA PHE A 287 20.04 -5.61 15.23
C PHE A 287 19.13 -6.74 14.72
N PHE A 288 18.05 -6.40 14.01
CA PHE A 288 17.10 -7.38 13.49
C PHE A 288 17.64 -8.18 12.31
N SER A 289 18.71 -7.72 11.64
CA SER A 289 19.38 -8.51 10.59
C SER A 289 20.39 -9.52 11.13
N GLY A 290 20.64 -9.52 12.45
CA GLY A 290 21.61 -10.40 13.10
C GLY A 290 23.06 -9.97 12.95
N ALA A 291 23.33 -8.83 12.29
CA ALA A 291 24.69 -8.33 12.10
C ALA A 291 25.29 -7.75 13.39
N PHE A 292 24.47 -7.16 14.26
CA PHE A 292 24.90 -6.41 15.44
C PHE A 292 25.67 -7.25 16.48
N ASP A 293 25.32 -8.53 16.60
CA ASP A 293 25.89 -9.42 17.61
C ASP A 293 27.29 -9.92 17.28
N ASP A 294 27.79 -9.70 16.05
CA ASP A 294 29.18 -10.02 15.70
C ASP A 294 30.13 -9.16 16.57
N PRO A 295 30.99 -9.76 17.42
CA PRO A 295 31.96 -9.02 18.21
C PRO A 295 32.90 -8.14 17.38
N LYS A 296 33.05 -8.43 16.08
CA LYS A 296 33.85 -7.69 15.11
C LYS A 296 33.02 -6.79 14.19
N PHE A 297 31.75 -6.55 14.51
CA PHE A 297 30.88 -5.65 13.75
C PHE A 297 31.55 -4.28 13.57
N ASP A 298 31.73 -3.88 12.31
CA ASP A 298 32.33 -2.59 11.97
C ASP A 298 31.30 -1.47 12.15
N MET A 299 31.31 -0.86 13.34
CA MET A 299 30.41 0.25 13.71
C MET A 299 30.62 1.51 12.87
N LEU A 300 31.65 1.60 12.03
CA LEU A 300 31.92 2.77 11.19
C LEU A 300 31.54 2.53 9.73
N ASN A 301 31.94 1.38 9.17
CA ASN A 301 31.84 1.14 7.72
C ASN A 301 30.84 0.05 7.33
N HIS A 302 30.26 -0.69 8.28
CA HIS A 302 29.27 -1.70 7.92
C HIS A 302 28.07 -1.03 7.22
N PRO A 303 27.50 -1.58 6.13
CA PRO A 303 26.41 -0.94 5.38
C PRO A 303 25.17 -0.59 6.21
N THR A 304 25.00 -1.24 7.35
CA THR A 304 23.88 -1.00 8.28
C THR A 304 24.23 -0.13 9.47
N SER A 305 25.50 0.24 9.67
CA SER A 305 25.97 0.98 10.84
C SER A 305 25.44 2.42 10.91
N GLN A 306 25.13 3.02 9.77
CA GLN A 306 24.72 4.43 9.70
C GLN A 306 23.22 4.58 9.47
N ALA A 307 22.44 3.50 9.64
CA ALA A 307 21.04 3.46 9.20
C ALA A 307 20.10 4.29 10.09
N GLY A 308 20.40 4.38 11.39
CA GLY A 308 19.50 4.96 12.36
C GLY A 308 18.17 4.21 12.46
N ILE A 309 17.14 4.92 12.88
CA ILE A 309 15.74 4.50 12.80
C ILE A 309 15.21 4.90 11.42
N THR A 310 15.10 3.94 10.51
CA THR A 310 14.60 4.15 9.15
C THR A 310 13.07 4.30 9.11
N CYS A 311 12.55 4.76 7.97
CA CYS A 311 11.12 4.80 7.70
C CYS A 311 10.48 3.43 7.94
N THR A 312 11.11 2.37 7.41
CA THR A 312 10.59 1.01 7.56
C THR A 312 10.63 0.56 9.01
N VAL A 313 11.68 0.85 9.77
CA VAL A 313 11.78 0.42 11.17
C VAL A 313 10.59 0.94 11.97
N CYS A 314 10.30 2.25 11.92
CA CYS A 314 9.15 2.80 12.62
C CYS A 314 7.83 2.22 12.11
N HIS A 315 7.64 2.20 10.79
CA HIS A 315 6.36 1.84 10.19
C HIS A 315 6.09 0.33 10.11
N ALA A 316 7.10 -0.51 10.31
CA ALA A 316 6.99 -1.96 10.36
C ALA A 316 6.72 -2.51 11.76
N ILE A 317 6.80 -1.68 12.81
CA ILE A 317 6.32 -2.05 14.14
C ILE A 317 4.82 -2.34 14.05
N THR A 318 4.41 -3.46 14.61
CA THR A 318 3.03 -3.97 14.58
C THR A 318 2.38 -4.02 15.95
N HIS A 319 3.18 -4.07 17.01
CA HIS A 319 2.69 -4.14 18.37
C HIS A 319 3.64 -3.45 19.35
N VAL A 320 3.08 -2.89 20.42
CA VAL A 320 3.80 -2.48 21.63
C VAL A 320 3.38 -3.47 22.70
N ASN A 321 4.32 -4.24 23.25
CA ASN A 321 3.94 -5.40 24.06
C ASN A 321 3.67 -5.02 25.53
N SER A 322 4.27 -3.92 26.00
CA SER A 322 3.99 -3.36 27.32
C SER A 322 4.45 -1.90 27.45
N ASN A 323 4.19 -1.32 28.63
CA ASN A 323 4.66 0.02 29.01
C ASN A 323 6.01 -0.02 29.77
N LEU A 324 6.78 -1.11 29.66
CA LEU A 324 8.08 -1.25 30.33
C LEU A 324 9.18 -0.39 29.69
N GLY A 325 9.08 -0.12 28.38
CA GLY A 325 10.14 0.53 27.62
C GLY A 325 11.18 -0.47 27.08
N ASN A 326 12.44 -0.08 26.94
CA ASN A 326 13.54 -0.94 26.46
C ASN A 326 13.29 -1.62 25.10
N ALA A 327 12.62 -0.89 24.18
CA ALA A 327 12.19 -1.39 22.88
C ALA A 327 11.20 -2.56 22.96
N ASP A 328 10.30 -2.57 23.95
CA ASP A 328 9.27 -3.61 24.08
C ASP A 328 8.16 -3.50 23.02
N TYR A 329 8.53 -3.81 21.78
CA TYR A 329 7.68 -3.81 20.61
C TYR A 329 7.93 -5.05 19.75
N THR A 330 6.97 -5.34 18.87
CA THR A 330 7.12 -6.34 17.81
C THR A 330 7.27 -5.63 16.47
N ILE A 331 8.32 -6.02 15.74
CA ILE A 331 8.52 -5.63 14.34
C ILE A 331 8.26 -6.82 13.42
N GLU A 332 7.63 -6.56 12.27
CA GLU A 332 7.34 -7.57 11.25
C GLU A 332 8.14 -7.27 9.99
N GLU A 333 8.47 -8.28 9.19
CA GLU A 333 8.98 -8.05 7.84
C GLU A 333 7.83 -7.56 6.93
N PRO A 334 7.83 -6.29 6.49
CA PRO A 334 6.70 -5.74 5.76
C PRO A 334 6.56 -6.33 4.35
N GLU A 335 5.35 -6.79 4.03
CA GLU A 335 5.02 -7.19 2.67
C GLU A 335 4.91 -6.00 1.72
N HIS A 336 5.55 -6.12 0.56
CA HIS A 336 5.57 -5.09 -0.47
C HIS A 336 4.80 -5.51 -1.72
N TYR A 337 4.43 -4.51 -2.52
CA TYR A 337 3.95 -4.72 -3.89
C TYR A 337 5.03 -5.44 -4.73
N PRO A 338 4.63 -6.22 -5.76
CA PRO A 338 5.57 -6.87 -6.66
C PRO A 338 6.63 -5.90 -7.20
N PHE A 339 7.87 -6.36 -7.29
CA PHE A 339 9.03 -5.61 -7.81
C PHE A 339 9.57 -4.45 -6.97
N ALA A 340 9.21 -4.32 -5.69
CA ALA A 340 9.70 -3.24 -4.82
C ALA A 340 11.23 -3.19 -4.69
N SER A 341 11.90 -4.35 -4.75
CA SER A 341 13.36 -4.49 -4.67
C SER A 341 14.03 -4.74 -6.02
N SER A 342 13.33 -4.51 -7.14
CA SER A 342 13.92 -4.73 -8.47
C SER A 342 14.89 -3.61 -8.84
N ASP A 343 16.03 -3.95 -9.45
CA ASP A 343 16.96 -2.98 -10.05
C ASP A 343 16.52 -2.55 -11.46
N ASN A 344 15.54 -3.23 -12.04
CA ASN A 344 15.03 -2.90 -13.37
C ASN A 344 14.08 -1.69 -13.29
N ALA A 345 14.43 -0.59 -13.97
CA ALA A 345 13.67 0.65 -13.95
C ALA A 345 12.20 0.49 -14.39
N VAL A 346 11.91 -0.40 -15.34
CA VAL A 346 10.53 -0.68 -15.80
C VAL A 346 9.75 -1.41 -14.71
N LEU A 347 10.35 -2.42 -14.08
CA LEU A 347 9.69 -3.17 -12.99
C LEU A 347 9.47 -2.29 -11.75
N GLN A 348 10.42 -1.42 -11.40
CA GLN A 348 10.26 -0.41 -10.36
C GLN A 348 9.17 0.60 -10.69
N TRP A 349 9.09 1.05 -11.94
CA TRP A 349 8.00 1.92 -12.37
C TRP A 349 6.65 1.20 -12.22
N ILE A 350 6.53 -0.07 -12.63
CA ILE A 350 5.32 -0.88 -12.44
C ILE A 350 4.96 -0.96 -10.96
N ASN A 351 5.92 -1.26 -10.08
CA ASN A 351 5.70 -1.28 -8.64
C ASN A 351 5.10 0.04 -8.13
N ASN A 352 5.75 1.16 -8.44
CA ASN A 352 5.29 2.49 -8.02
C ASN A 352 3.86 2.77 -8.50
N GLN A 353 3.52 2.37 -9.73
CA GLN A 353 2.16 2.54 -10.25
C GLN A 353 1.14 1.64 -9.53
N LEU A 354 1.50 0.40 -9.20
CA LEU A 354 0.60 -0.49 -8.44
C LEU A 354 0.29 0.10 -7.06
N VAL A 355 1.30 0.60 -6.35
CA VAL A 355 1.14 1.28 -5.06
C VAL A 355 0.23 2.50 -5.19
N LYS A 356 0.48 3.36 -6.19
CA LYS A 356 -0.31 4.59 -6.40
C LYS A 356 -1.76 4.31 -6.82
N ALA A 357 -1.98 3.30 -7.66
CA ALA A 357 -3.31 2.93 -8.15
C ALA A 357 -4.17 2.31 -7.03
N LYS A 358 -3.57 1.54 -6.11
CA LYS A 358 -4.29 0.87 -5.01
C LYS A 358 -3.53 0.98 -3.68
N PRO A 359 -3.46 2.15 -3.04
CA PRO A 359 -2.61 2.33 -1.84
C PRO A 359 -3.15 1.67 -0.56
N SER A 360 -4.29 0.96 -0.61
CA SER A 360 -4.94 0.41 0.59
C SER A 360 -4.09 -0.62 1.32
N PHE A 361 -3.42 -1.50 0.57
CA PHE A 361 -2.51 -2.50 1.14
C PHE A 361 -1.30 -1.80 1.77
N HIS A 362 -0.61 -0.95 1.01
CA HIS A 362 0.53 -0.16 1.49
C HIS A 362 0.20 0.61 2.78
N LYS A 363 -0.95 1.30 2.82
CA LYS A 363 -1.40 2.01 4.02
C LYS A 363 -1.57 1.09 5.22
N LYS A 364 -2.15 -0.11 5.05
CA LYS A 364 -2.33 -1.07 6.15
C LYS A 364 -0.99 -1.64 6.63
N THR A 365 -0.06 -1.91 5.70
CA THR A 365 1.28 -2.41 6.02
C THR A 365 2.09 -1.40 6.84
N PHE A 366 2.00 -0.10 6.55
CA PHE A 366 2.88 0.91 7.17
C PHE A 366 2.20 1.82 8.20
N LEU A 367 0.86 1.88 8.27
CA LEU A 367 0.15 2.73 9.22
C LEU A 367 -0.89 1.94 10.02
N LYS A 368 -0.51 1.62 11.27
CA LYS A 368 -1.35 0.96 12.28
C LYS A 368 -1.86 1.94 13.33
N PRO A 369 -2.96 1.65 14.03
CA PRO A 369 -3.49 2.50 15.11
C PRO A 369 -2.45 2.87 16.19
N LEU A 370 -1.52 1.96 16.51
CA LEU A 370 -0.46 2.19 17.50
C LEU A 370 0.39 3.43 17.23
N HIS A 371 0.57 3.84 15.97
CA HIS A 371 1.37 5.03 15.62
C HIS A 371 0.76 6.34 16.14
N LYS A 372 -0.48 6.30 16.63
CA LYS A 372 -1.18 7.42 17.26
C LYS A 372 -1.27 7.29 18.78
N SER A 373 -0.55 6.35 19.38
CA SER A 373 -0.54 6.14 20.82
C SER A 373 0.77 6.65 21.41
N ALA A 374 0.74 7.09 22.65
CA ALA A 374 1.95 7.52 23.35
C ALA A 374 2.88 6.34 23.68
N GLU A 375 2.31 5.15 23.87
CA GLU A 375 3.03 3.91 24.15
C GLU A 375 3.98 3.53 23.00
N PHE A 376 3.63 3.86 21.74
CA PHE A 376 4.53 3.64 20.61
C PHE A 376 5.86 4.38 20.76
N CYS A 377 5.80 5.67 21.11
CA CYS A 377 6.99 6.45 21.40
C CYS A 377 7.63 5.98 22.72
N GLY A 378 6.80 5.63 23.70
CA GLY A 378 7.21 5.12 25.01
C GLY A 378 8.03 3.83 24.95
N ALA A 379 7.87 3.00 23.91
CA ALA A 379 8.68 1.80 23.73
C ALA A 379 10.20 2.11 23.71
N CYS A 380 10.59 3.27 23.16
CA CYS A 380 11.98 3.73 23.14
C CYS A 380 12.26 4.88 24.13
N HIS A 381 11.28 5.77 24.36
CA HIS A 381 11.42 6.94 25.24
C HIS A 381 11.16 6.67 26.73
N LYS A 382 11.11 5.39 27.09
CA LYS A 382 11.17 4.88 28.45
C LYS A 382 12.20 3.76 28.50
N VAL A 383 13.14 3.86 29.42
CA VAL A 383 14.15 2.81 29.63
C VAL A 383 14.46 2.60 31.10
N HIS A 384 14.89 1.39 31.39
CA HIS A 384 15.49 1.00 32.66
C HIS A 384 16.71 0.15 32.37
N LEU A 385 17.75 0.26 33.19
CA LEU A 385 18.97 -0.51 33.03
C LEU A 385 18.75 -1.88 33.70
N PRO A 386 18.69 -2.99 32.93
CA PRO A 386 18.51 -4.33 33.50
C PRO A 386 19.83 -4.86 34.07
N PHE A 387 19.76 -5.88 34.94
CA PHE A 387 20.95 -6.48 35.54
C PHE A 387 21.98 -6.93 34.49
N ALA A 388 21.53 -7.52 33.39
CA ALA A 388 22.40 -7.96 32.28
C ALA A 388 23.26 -6.83 31.68
N LEU A 389 22.86 -5.57 31.86
CA LEU A 389 23.70 -4.42 31.49
C LEU A 389 24.54 -3.94 32.68
N ASN A 390 23.93 -3.74 33.86
CA ASN A 390 24.52 -2.96 34.94
C ASN A 390 25.21 -3.78 36.06
N HIS A 391 24.89 -5.07 36.23
CA HIS A 391 25.44 -5.99 37.26
C HIS A 391 25.36 -5.47 38.72
N TYR A 392 24.42 -4.56 39.00
CA TYR A 392 24.18 -3.96 40.31
C TYR A 392 22.77 -4.25 40.83
N LYS A 393 21.73 -3.95 40.04
CA LYS A 393 20.32 -4.18 40.39
C LYS A 393 19.56 -4.76 39.21
N GLU A 394 18.56 -5.59 39.51
CA GLU A 394 17.59 -6.12 38.53
C GLU A 394 16.92 -5.01 37.73
N TRP A 395 16.63 -3.90 38.41
CA TRP A 395 16.04 -2.72 37.80
C TRP A 395 16.72 -1.47 38.35
N LEU A 396 17.23 -0.65 37.45
CA LEU A 396 17.71 0.70 37.76
C LEU A 396 17.05 1.70 36.81
N ARG A 397 16.52 2.79 37.35
CA ARG A 397 15.84 3.81 36.55
C ARG A 397 16.80 4.38 35.50
N GLY A 398 16.39 4.35 34.23
CA GLY A 398 17.03 5.08 33.14
C GLY A 398 16.23 6.31 32.73
N GLN A 399 16.43 6.75 31.48
CA GLN A 399 15.66 7.84 30.88
C GLN A 399 14.16 7.48 30.83
N ASN A 400 13.29 8.36 31.30
CA ASN A 400 11.84 8.12 31.34
C ASN A 400 11.06 9.39 31.03
N HIS A 401 10.89 9.65 29.73
CA HIS A 401 10.09 10.77 29.25
C HIS A 401 8.61 10.43 29.22
N TYR A 402 8.27 9.19 28.91
CA TYR A 402 6.88 8.73 28.83
C TYR A 402 6.10 8.92 30.13
N ASP A 403 6.59 8.40 31.27
CA ASP A 403 5.85 8.52 32.53
C ASP A 403 5.83 9.98 33.02
N SER A 404 6.90 10.74 32.78
CA SER A 404 6.98 12.17 33.12
C SER A 404 5.93 12.99 32.37
N TRP A 405 5.78 12.74 31.06
CA TRP A 405 4.72 13.34 30.24
C TRP A 405 3.34 12.87 30.69
N LEU A 406 3.15 11.56 30.88
CA LEU A 406 1.87 10.97 31.26
C LEU A 406 1.34 11.56 32.59
N LEU A 407 2.24 11.79 33.55
CA LEU A 407 1.90 12.39 34.85
C LEU A 407 1.78 13.91 34.84
N SER A 408 2.11 14.58 33.72
CA SER A 408 1.98 16.03 33.57
C SER A 408 0.54 16.45 33.27
N GLY A 409 0.27 17.77 33.35
CA GLY A 409 -1.04 18.32 33.00
C GLY A 409 -1.26 18.36 31.49
N VAL A 410 -0.17 18.31 30.71
CA VAL A 410 -0.20 18.34 29.24
C VAL A 410 -0.86 17.09 28.68
N SER A 411 -0.63 15.92 29.29
CA SER A 411 -1.26 14.66 28.86
C SER A 411 -2.77 14.63 29.12
N GLY A 412 -3.28 15.50 30.00
CA GLY A 412 -4.64 15.45 30.52
C GLY A 412 -4.89 14.35 31.57
N HIS A 413 -3.90 13.51 31.89
CA HIS A 413 -4.03 12.42 32.88
C HIS A 413 -3.52 12.81 34.28
N GLY A 414 -2.59 13.77 34.37
CA GLY A 414 -1.90 14.10 35.61
C GLY A 414 -2.75 14.87 36.61
N ALA A 415 -3.49 14.17 37.49
CA ALA A 415 -4.37 14.78 38.50
C ALA A 415 -3.67 15.70 39.52
N ARG A 416 -2.33 15.64 39.63
CA ARG A 416 -1.52 16.46 40.55
C ARG A 416 -0.85 17.66 39.86
N SER A 417 -1.24 17.95 38.62
CA SER A 417 -0.61 19.02 37.85
C SER A 417 -1.10 20.38 38.31
N PHE A 418 -0.18 21.34 38.37
CA PHE A 418 -0.50 22.72 38.75
C PHE A 418 -1.08 23.53 37.58
N TYR A 419 -0.69 23.18 36.34
CA TYR A 419 -1.16 23.83 35.11
C TYR A 419 -1.66 22.78 34.12
N TYR A 420 -2.74 23.11 33.41
CA TYR A 420 -3.28 22.31 32.31
C TYR A 420 -3.41 23.22 31.08
N PRO A 421 -3.00 22.76 29.89
CA PRO A 421 -3.28 23.49 28.66
C PRO A 421 -4.80 23.47 28.37
N GLU A 422 -5.27 24.41 27.54
CA GLU A 422 -6.67 24.44 27.11
C GLU A 422 -7.07 23.14 26.37
N THR A 423 -6.12 22.55 25.63
CA THR A 423 -6.28 21.27 24.96
C THR A 423 -5.18 20.31 25.40
N ALA A 424 -5.57 19.18 25.97
CA ALA A 424 -4.64 18.11 26.33
C ALA A 424 -4.03 17.48 25.08
N GLN A 425 -2.75 17.15 25.14
CA GLN A 425 -2.05 16.35 24.13
C GLN A 425 -2.15 14.89 24.57
N THR A 426 -3.02 14.11 23.93
CA THR A 426 -3.28 12.70 24.32
C THR A 426 -2.23 11.73 23.77
N ASP A 427 -1.33 12.21 22.91
CA ASP A 427 -0.21 11.47 22.35
C ASP A 427 1.02 12.38 22.19
N CYS A 428 2.14 11.80 21.77
CA CYS A 428 3.39 12.54 21.55
C CYS A 428 3.39 13.30 20.21
N ASN A 429 2.58 12.87 19.23
CA ASN A 429 2.60 13.38 17.86
C ASN A 429 2.10 14.81 17.79
N GLY A 430 1.18 15.21 18.67
CA GLY A 430 0.66 16.58 18.71
C GLY A 430 1.75 17.65 18.86
N CYS A 431 2.85 17.34 19.57
CA CYS A 431 3.99 18.23 19.73
C CYS A 431 5.21 17.83 18.89
N HIS A 432 5.50 16.53 18.80
CA HIS A 432 6.73 16.03 18.15
C HIS A 432 6.56 15.73 16.66
N MET A 433 5.34 15.63 16.15
CA MET A 433 5.06 15.37 14.74
C MET A 433 3.96 16.30 14.23
N ALA A 434 4.18 17.60 14.44
CA ALA A 434 3.21 18.65 14.12
C ALA A 434 2.79 18.61 12.64
N LEU A 435 1.57 19.08 12.34
CA LEU A 435 1.05 19.07 10.98
C LEU A 435 1.76 20.12 10.11
N LYS A 436 2.27 19.68 8.96
CA LYS A 436 2.95 20.52 7.96
C LYS A 436 2.29 20.36 6.60
N GLU A 437 2.18 21.46 5.86
CA GLU A 437 1.71 21.42 4.46
C GLU A 437 2.68 20.59 3.62
N SER A 438 2.15 19.69 2.79
CA SER A 438 2.97 18.76 2.02
C SER A 438 2.26 18.34 0.74
N ASP A 439 3.05 18.11 -0.30
CA ASP A 439 2.60 17.62 -1.59
C ASP A 439 2.78 16.11 -1.77
N ASP A 440 3.33 15.42 -0.75
CA ASP A 440 3.52 13.98 -0.70
C ASP A 440 2.24 13.22 -1.04
N PHE A 441 2.40 12.04 -1.64
CA PHE A 441 1.27 11.24 -2.09
C PHE A 441 0.34 10.81 -0.94
N GLY A 442 0.89 10.71 0.27
CA GLY A 442 0.15 10.39 1.50
C GLY A 442 -0.53 11.58 2.18
N ALA A 443 -0.30 12.81 1.70
CA ALA A 443 -0.85 14.02 2.30
C ALA A 443 -2.39 14.02 2.24
N ARG A 444 -3.02 14.55 3.30
CA ARG A 444 -4.48 14.59 3.43
C ARG A 444 -4.91 15.85 4.16
N ILE A 445 -6.18 16.22 4.02
CA ILE A 445 -6.76 17.31 4.82
C ILE A 445 -6.91 16.78 6.25
N LEU A 446 -6.16 17.39 7.19
CA LEU A 446 -6.04 16.97 8.58
C LEU A 446 -6.63 17.95 9.58
N ASP A 447 -6.95 19.16 9.13
CA ASP A 447 -7.52 20.24 9.93
C ASP A 447 -8.45 21.11 9.07
N ASP A 448 -9.01 22.15 9.70
CA ASP A 448 -9.99 23.05 9.09
C ASP A 448 -9.39 24.01 8.03
N SER A 449 -8.07 23.97 7.81
CA SER A 449 -7.42 24.81 6.79
C SER A 449 -7.79 24.42 5.35
N GLY A 450 -8.30 23.20 5.16
CA GLY A 450 -8.63 22.65 3.84
C GLY A 450 -7.41 22.29 2.99
N LYS A 451 -6.20 22.43 3.53
CA LYS A 451 -4.94 22.13 2.84
C LYS A 451 -4.47 20.69 3.07
N LEU A 452 -3.71 20.16 2.12
CA LEU A 452 -3.08 18.85 2.28
C LEU A 452 -1.88 18.95 3.24
N LYS A 453 -1.86 18.06 4.23
CA LYS A 453 -0.83 18.02 5.26
C LYS A 453 -0.35 16.60 5.54
N THR A 454 0.86 16.51 6.05
CA THR A 454 1.45 15.32 6.66
C THR A 454 1.89 15.64 8.09
N HIS A 455 2.24 14.60 8.83
CA HIS A 455 2.93 14.77 10.11
C HIS A 455 4.41 15.05 9.83
N ASP A 456 4.99 16.01 10.55
CA ASP A 456 6.41 16.34 10.48
C ASP A 456 7.26 15.16 10.98
N HIS A 457 8.31 14.82 10.22
CA HIS A 457 9.28 13.78 10.56
C HIS A 457 10.65 14.36 10.94
N PHE A 458 10.74 15.68 11.12
CA PHE A 458 11.92 16.34 11.66
C PHE A 458 11.98 16.10 13.16
N PHE A 459 10.84 16.07 13.86
CA PHE A 459 10.76 15.99 15.31
C PHE A 459 11.40 17.21 16.00
N PRO A 460 10.88 18.44 15.74
CA PRO A 460 11.52 19.69 16.14
C PRO A 460 11.87 19.77 17.62
N SER A 461 10.96 19.35 18.50
CA SER A 461 11.18 19.35 19.96
C SER A 461 12.15 18.26 20.45
N ALA A 462 12.51 17.30 19.60
CA ALA A 462 13.50 16.27 19.88
C ALA A 462 14.88 16.57 19.25
N ASN A 463 14.93 17.48 18.26
CA ASN A 463 16.15 17.91 17.58
C ASN A 463 16.78 19.18 18.16
N SER A 464 16.04 19.94 18.98
CA SER A 464 16.44 21.24 19.52
C SER A 464 17.08 21.15 20.90
#